data_AF-A0A952DPP4-F1
#
_entry.id   AF-A0A952DPP4-F1
#
_cell.length_a   1.000
_cell.length_b   1.000
_cell.length_c   1.000
_cell.angle_alpha   90.00
_cell.angle_beta   90.00
_cell.angle_gamma   90.00
#
_symmetry.space_group_name_H-M   'P 1'
#
loop_
_entity.id
_entity.type
_entity.pdbx_description
1 polymer ?
#
loop_
_entity_poly.entity_id
_entity_poly.type
_entity_poly.pdbx_seq_one_letter_code
_entity_poly.pdbx_strand_id
1 'polypeptide(L)'
;MNDKPDATTAVAAATDTRTITLPASGKVVVLRKGKGKDMRIAARFVNPGQDPIGYSMALAAQLATIDGNPMLPEDLDEMDMEDVTAIMGGLPGKSLPQGMP
;
A
#
# COMPACT_ATOMS: atom_id res chain seq x y z
N MET A 1 16.13 -38.18 7.39
CA MET A 1 15.18 -37.43 8.24
C MET A 1 15.33 -35.96 7.89
N ASN A 2 14.38 -35.41 7.12
CA ASN A 2 14.35 -33.99 6.81
C ASN A 2 13.07 -33.43 7.45
N ASP A 3 13.22 -32.87 8.65
CA ASP A 3 12.13 -32.24 9.39
C ASP A 3 12.35 -30.73 9.34
N LYS A 4 11.47 -30.04 8.62
CA LYS A 4 11.29 -28.59 8.70
C LYS A 4 9.81 -28.37 9.03
N PRO A 5 9.47 -27.93 10.24
CA PRO A 5 8.24 -27.20 10.53
C PRO A 5 8.56 -25.70 10.47
N ASP A 6 7.71 -24.75 10.14
CA ASP A 6 6.30 -24.72 9.80
C ASP A 6 6.16 -23.36 9.06
N ALA A 7 5.91 -23.38 7.75
CA ALA A 7 5.60 -22.16 7.03
C ALA A 7 4.11 -21.91 7.24
N THR A 8 3.81 -21.12 8.26
CA THR A 8 2.47 -20.70 8.62
C THR A 8 1.71 -20.22 7.38
N THR A 9 0.55 -20.83 7.23
CA THR A 9 -0.41 -20.64 6.17
C THR A 9 -1.09 -19.28 6.30
N ALA A 10 -1.04 -18.47 5.24
CA ALA A 10 -2.02 -17.42 4.99
C ALA A 10 -2.49 -17.49 3.52
N VAL A 11 -3.53 -18.31 3.34
CA VAL A 11 -4.66 -18.19 2.40
C VAL A 11 -4.46 -17.50 1.04
N ALA A 12 -4.72 -18.33 0.02
CA ALA A 12 -4.97 -17.98 -1.36
C ALA A 12 -6.12 -16.98 -1.58
N ALA A 13 -5.89 -16.00 -2.44
CA ALA A 13 -6.82 -15.57 -3.46
C ALA A 13 -6.00 -14.94 -4.59
N ALA A 14 -6.11 -15.49 -5.80
CA ALA A 14 -5.55 -14.90 -7.01
C ALA A 14 -6.08 -13.46 -7.17
N THR A 15 -5.32 -12.53 -6.63
CA THR A 15 -5.59 -11.10 -6.61
C THR A 15 -4.35 -10.53 -7.25
N ASP A 16 -4.47 -9.71 -8.29
CA ASP A 16 -3.36 -8.93 -8.85
C ASP A 16 -2.64 -8.20 -7.69
N THR A 17 -1.60 -8.82 -7.15
CA THR A 17 -0.80 -8.33 -6.03
C THR A 17 0.62 -8.14 -6.52
N ARG A 18 1.17 -6.98 -6.21
CA ARG A 18 2.54 -6.62 -6.53
C ARG A 18 3.36 -6.57 -5.25
N THR A 19 4.46 -7.32 -5.24
CA THR A 19 5.40 -7.31 -4.13
C THR A 19 6.51 -6.29 -4.42
N ILE A 20 6.86 -5.48 -3.43
CA ILE A 20 7.90 -4.46 -3.50
C ILE A 20 8.79 -4.63 -2.28
N THR A 21 10.09 -4.80 -2.50
CA THR A 21 11.07 -4.69 -1.41
C THR A 21 11.42 -3.22 -1.24
N LEU A 22 11.25 -2.73 -0.02
CA LEU A 22 11.52 -1.35 0.32
C LEU A 22 13.03 -1.07 0.33
N PRO A 23 13.53 -0.05 -0.39
CA PRO A 23 14.96 0.20 -0.56
C PRO A 23 15.68 0.60 0.74
N ALA A 24 15.08 1.40 1.61
CA ALA A 24 15.71 1.91 2.82
C ALA A 24 15.55 0.93 4.00
N SER A 25 14.32 0.45 4.24
CA SER A 25 14.03 -0.45 5.36
C SER A 25 14.27 -1.94 5.06
N GLY A 26 14.35 -2.33 3.79
CA GLY A 26 14.48 -3.74 3.37
C GLY A 26 13.20 -4.58 3.58
N LYS A 27 12.13 -3.99 4.13
CA LYS A 27 10.86 -4.68 4.41
C LYS A 27 10.13 -5.05 3.12
N VAL A 28 9.22 -6.01 3.21
CA VAL A 28 8.45 -6.47 2.05
C VAL A 28 7.05 -5.90 2.11
N VAL A 29 6.71 -5.07 1.11
CA VAL A 29 5.36 -4.57 0.90
C VAL A 29 4.64 -5.46 -0.11
N VAL A 30 3.38 -5.79 0.19
CA VAL A 30 2.45 -6.36 -0.78
C VAL A 30 1.35 -5.35 -1.07
N LEU A 31 1.29 -4.88 -2.32
CA LEU A 31 0.22 -4.03 -2.82
C LEU A 31 -0.83 -4.87 -3.52
N ARG A 32 -2.08 -4.80 -3.06
CA ARG A 32 -3.21 -5.40 -3.78
C ARG A 32 -3.79 -4.43 -4.80
N LYS A 33 -4.40 -4.97 -5.87
CA LYS A 33 -5.23 -4.19 -6.78
C LYS A 33 -6.35 -3.46 -6.04
N GLY A 34 -6.35 -2.14 -6.18
CA GLY A 34 -7.38 -1.28 -5.63
C GLY A 34 -8.72 -1.43 -6.33
N LYS A 35 -9.79 -1.21 -5.57
CA LYS A 35 -11.18 -1.11 -6.06
C LYS A 35 -11.73 0.27 -5.70
N GLY A 36 -12.79 0.71 -6.37
CA GLY A 36 -13.42 2.03 -6.08
C GLY A 36 -13.89 2.21 -4.63
N LYS A 37 -14.14 1.11 -3.88
CA LYS A 37 -14.40 1.18 -2.44
C LYS A 37 -13.20 1.71 -1.64
N ASP A 38 -11.98 1.38 -2.05
CA ASP A 38 -10.75 1.78 -1.37
C ASP A 38 -10.54 3.29 -1.53
N MET A 39 -10.89 3.83 -2.71
CA MET A 39 -10.92 5.28 -2.95
C MET A 39 -11.89 6.02 -2.01
N ARG A 40 -13.07 5.45 -1.76
CA ARG A 40 -14.03 6.03 -0.79
C ARG A 40 -13.54 5.92 0.65
N ILE A 41 -12.85 4.82 0.99
CA ILE A 41 -12.29 4.65 2.33
C ILE A 41 -11.18 5.67 2.56
N ALA A 42 -10.24 5.84 1.61
CA ALA A 42 -9.22 6.89 1.68
C ALA A 42 -9.83 8.30 1.81
N ALA A 43 -10.91 8.59 1.07
CA ALA A 43 -11.60 9.88 1.12
C ALA A 43 -12.29 10.17 2.45
N ARG A 44 -12.47 9.16 3.32
CA ARG A 44 -12.99 9.35 4.69
C ARG A 44 -11.92 9.82 5.66
N PHE A 45 -10.66 9.55 5.36
CA PHE A 45 -9.52 9.98 6.19
C PHE A 45 -9.01 11.35 5.74
N VAL A 46 -8.95 11.58 4.43
CA VAL A 46 -8.40 12.81 3.86
C VAL A 46 -9.31 13.34 2.76
N ASN A 47 -9.63 14.63 2.80
CA ASN A 47 -10.40 15.27 1.73
C ASN A 47 -9.50 15.46 0.49
N PRO A 48 -9.78 14.76 -0.63
CA PRO A 48 -8.91 14.82 -1.82
C PRO A 48 -8.83 16.20 -2.47
N GLY A 49 -9.80 17.09 -2.23
CA GLY A 49 -9.80 18.46 -2.75
C GLY A 49 -9.00 19.45 -1.89
N GLN A 50 -8.55 19.06 -0.71
CA GLN A 50 -7.72 19.88 0.18
C GLN A 50 -6.30 19.33 0.30
N ASP A 51 -6.17 18.00 0.34
CA ASP A 51 -4.89 17.33 0.41
C ASP A 51 -4.85 16.11 -0.54
N PRO A 52 -4.47 16.33 -1.81
CA PRO A 52 -4.37 15.27 -2.82
C PRO A 52 -3.25 14.27 -2.50
N ILE A 53 -2.19 14.73 -1.84
CA ILE A 53 -1.03 13.91 -1.49
C ILE A 53 -1.40 12.99 -0.33
N GLY A 54 -1.96 13.53 0.75
CA GLY A 54 -2.44 12.73 1.87
C GLY A 54 -3.54 11.75 1.47
N TYR A 55 -4.41 12.12 0.53
CA TYR A 55 -5.37 11.17 -0.04
C TYR A 55 -4.67 9.98 -0.73
N SER A 56 -3.62 10.25 -1.50
CA SER A 56 -2.87 9.24 -2.22
C SER A 56 -2.10 8.33 -1.28
N MET A 57 -1.53 8.88 -0.20
CA MET A 57 -0.90 8.13 0.89
C MET A 57 -1.90 7.27 1.64
N ALA A 58 -3.08 7.81 1.98
CA ALA A 58 -4.14 7.03 2.62
C ALA A 58 -4.64 5.88 1.73
N LEU A 59 -4.71 6.10 0.42
CA LEU A 59 -5.03 5.04 -0.54
C LEU A 59 -3.90 3.99 -0.61
N ALA A 60 -2.64 4.41 -0.57
CA ALA A 60 -1.51 3.50 -0.52
C ALA A 60 -1.54 2.61 0.73
N ALA A 61 -1.76 3.21 1.91
CA ALA A 61 -1.97 2.52 3.18
C ALA A 61 -3.10 1.50 3.10
N GLN A 62 -4.23 1.86 2.49
CA GLN A 62 -5.37 0.96 2.36
C GLN A 62 -5.10 -0.28 1.47
N LEU A 63 -4.12 -0.20 0.58
CA LEU A 63 -3.79 -1.22 -0.41
C LEU A 63 -2.51 -1.99 -0.07
N ALA A 64 -1.64 -1.43 0.76
CA ALA A 64 -0.37 -1.99 1.15
C ALA A 64 -0.49 -2.79 2.45
N THR A 65 0.25 -3.89 2.50
CA THR A 65 0.63 -4.54 3.76
C THR A 65 2.14 -4.62 3.84
N ILE A 66 2.70 -4.30 5.00
CA ILE A 66 4.14 -4.41 5.27
C ILE A 66 4.37 -5.64 6.13
N ASP A 67 5.17 -6.59 5.65
CA ASP A 67 5.48 -7.85 6.35
C ASP A 67 4.21 -8.60 6.81
N GLY A 68 3.13 -8.50 6.05
CA GLY A 68 1.83 -9.12 6.34
C GLY A 68 0.88 -8.29 7.21
N ASN A 69 1.33 -7.16 7.78
CA ASN A 69 0.50 -6.27 8.59
C ASN A 69 -0.14 -5.15 7.75
N PRO A 70 -1.40 -4.79 8.01
CA PRO A 70 -2.02 -3.62 7.39
C PRO A 70 -1.28 -2.35 7.81
N MET A 71 -1.18 -1.41 6.88
CA MET A 71 -0.53 -0.12 7.11
C MET A 71 -1.59 0.97 7.33
N LEU A 72 -1.31 1.90 8.23
CA LEU A 72 -2.08 3.13 8.43
C LEU A 72 -1.46 4.28 7.63
N PRO A 73 -2.23 5.34 7.32
CA PRO A 73 -1.68 6.51 6.64
C PRO A 73 -0.54 7.17 7.43
N GLU A 74 -0.66 7.22 8.76
CA GLU A 74 0.35 7.76 9.67
C GLU A 74 1.66 6.96 9.67
N ASP A 75 1.62 5.66 9.38
CA ASP A 75 2.85 4.86 9.24
C ASP A 75 3.69 5.36 8.05
N LEU A 76 3.07 5.88 6.99
CA LEU A 76 3.78 6.45 5.85
C LEU A 76 4.47 7.78 6.17
N ASP A 77 3.93 8.55 7.12
CA ASP A 77 4.51 9.83 7.52
C ASP A 77 5.83 9.65 8.26
N GLU A 78 5.99 8.53 8.98
CA GLU A 78 7.22 8.17 9.69
C GLU A 78 8.20 7.33 8.86
N MET A 79 7.84 6.98 7.63
CA MET A 79 8.68 6.19 6.72
C MET A 79 9.68 7.03 5.93
N ASP A 80 10.79 6.41 5.56
CA ASP A 80 11.75 7.01 4.64
C ASP A 80 11.10 7.37 3.31
N MET A 81 11.41 8.56 2.80
CA MET A 81 10.82 9.09 1.56
C MET A 81 11.07 8.17 0.36
N GLU A 82 12.20 7.46 0.33
CA GLU A 82 12.51 6.47 -0.71
C GLU A 82 11.54 5.28 -0.68
N ASP A 83 11.21 4.80 0.52
CA ASP A 83 10.28 3.70 0.73
C ASP A 83 8.85 4.13 0.37
N VAL A 84 8.42 5.32 0.84
CA VAL A 84 7.12 5.90 0.48
C VAL A 84 6.98 6.04 -1.04
N THR A 85 8.03 6.54 -1.71
CA THR A 85 8.05 6.70 -3.17
C THR A 85 7.94 5.35 -3.87
N ALA A 86 8.62 4.30 -3.37
CA ALA A 86 8.53 2.95 -3.92
C ALA A 86 7.10 2.38 -3.81
N ILE A 87 6.43 2.57 -2.68
CA ILE A 87 5.03 2.16 -2.48
C ILE A 87 4.11 2.92 -3.43
N MET A 88 4.24 4.24 -3.49
CA MET A 88 3.41 5.10 -4.32
C MET A 88 3.56 4.81 -5.82
N GLY A 89 4.79 4.55 -6.29
CA GLY A 89 5.07 4.11 -7.66
C GLY A 89 4.56 2.69 -7.97
N GLY A 90 4.24 1.92 -6.93
CA GLY A 90 3.64 0.59 -7.03
C GLY A 90 2.14 0.59 -7.27
N LEU A 91 1.45 1.70 -7.01
CA LEU A 91 0.00 1.81 -7.15
C LEU A 91 -0.43 1.61 -8.62
N PRO A 92 -1.53 0.88 -8.89
CA PRO A 92 -2.02 0.70 -10.24
C PRO A 92 -2.35 2.05 -10.90
N GLY A 93 -1.67 2.34 -12.00
CA GLY A 93 -1.66 3.64 -12.67
C GLY A 93 -3.00 4.04 -13.31
N LYS A 94 -3.88 4.61 -12.49
CA LYS A 94 -4.86 5.69 -12.78
C LYS A 94 -5.57 6.19 -11.50
N SER A 95 -5.05 5.85 -10.32
CA SER A 95 -5.67 6.16 -9.02
C SER A 95 -5.30 7.51 -8.44
N LEU A 96 -4.23 8.13 -8.96
CA LEU A 96 -3.94 9.54 -8.70
C LEU A 96 -4.93 10.39 -9.51
N PRO A 97 -5.59 11.40 -8.91
CA PRO A 97 -6.43 12.32 -9.67
C PRO A 97 -5.57 13.03 -10.73
N GLN A 98 -5.71 12.60 -11.98
CA GLN A 98 -5.17 13.30 -13.14
C GLN A 98 -6.13 14.44 -13.47
N GLY A 99 -5.72 15.67 -13.18
CA GLY A 99 -6.48 16.88 -13.44
C GLY A 99 -7.14 17.46 -12.19
N MET A 100 -6.39 18.28 -11.45
CA MET A 100 -7.00 19.53 -10.99
C MET A 100 -6.74 20.58 -12.09
N PRO A 101 -7.75 21.36 -12.50
CA PRO A 101 -7.53 22.47 -13.43
C PRO A 101 -6.54 23.50 -12.88
#